data_AF-A0A435Y3Z7-F1
#
_entry.id   AF-A0A435Y3Z7-F1
#
_cell.length_a   1.000
_cell.length_b   1.000
_cell.length_c   1.000
_cell.angle_alpha   90.00
_cell.angle_beta   90.00
_cell.angle_gamma   90.00
#
_symmetry.space_group_name_H-M   'P 1'
#
loop_
_entity.id
_entity.type
_entity.pdbx_description
1 polymer ?
#
loop_
_entity_poly.entity_id
_entity_poly.type
_entity_poly.pdbx_seq_one_letter_code
_entity_poly.pdbx_strand_id
1 'polypeptide(L)' 'MTISQKTLETSHGKIAVRQTGGQETTVMLIHGNSSSSAVFRNQLESPLGERYHIIAPDLPGHGASGDAIDPERSYSMEG' A
#
# COMPACT_ATOMS: atom_id res chain seq x y z
N MET A 1 -8.20 -10.71 13.07
CA MET A 1 -7.05 -10.53 12.15
C MET A 1 -6.18 -9.38 12.62
N THR A 2 -4.86 -9.52 12.50
CA THR A 2 -3.93 -8.42 12.77
C THR A 2 -3.46 -7.85 11.43
N ILE A 3 -4.02 -6.71 11.04
CA ILE A 3 -3.45 -5.89 9.97
C ILE A 3 -2.37 -5.05 10.64
N SER A 4 -1.13 -5.17 10.17
CA SER A 4 -0.03 -4.33 10.65
C SER A 4 0.20 -3.18 9.68
N GLN A 5 0.55 -2.02 10.23
CA GLN A 5 0.94 -0.85 9.46
C GLN A 5 2.39 -0.50 9.79
N LYS A 6 3.19 -0.25 8.76
CA LYS A 6 4.56 0.22 8.87
C LYS A 6 4.84 1.30 7.84
N THR A 7 5.80 2.16 8.12
CA THR A 7 6.30 3.15 7.17
C THR A 7 7.70 2.74 6.75
N LEU A 8 7.96 2.74 5.44
CA LEU A 8 9.26 2.44 4.85
C LEU A 8 9.86 3.73 4.31
N GLU A 9 11.13 3.98 4.63
CA GLU A 9 11.92 5.02 3.97
C GLU A 9 12.40 4.48 2.61
N THR A 10 12.10 5.19 1.52
CA THR A 10 12.46 4.78 0.16
C THR A 10 13.08 5.93 -0.62
N SER A 11 13.65 5.65 -1.79
CA SER A 11 14.14 6.70 -2.70
C SER A 11 13.05 7.62 -3.25
N HIS A 12 11.76 7.28 -3.05
CA HIS A 12 10.62 8.09 -3.48
C HIS A 12 9.97 8.85 -2.33
N GLY A 13 10.36 8.60 -1.07
CA GLY A 13 9.74 9.18 0.12
C GLY A 13 9.31 8.12 1.14
N LYS A 14 8.57 8.58 2.15
CA LYS A 14 8.01 7.72 3.20
C LYS A 14 6.78 6.99 2.68
N ILE A 15 6.85 5.67 2.60
CA ILE A 15 5.76 4.83 2.08
C ILE A 15 5.07 4.10 3.23
N ALA A 16 3.80 4.43 3.47
CA ALA A 16 2.96 3.68 4.39
C ALA A 16 2.51 2.37 3.75
N VAL A 17 2.59 1.28 4.52
CA VAL A 17 2.27 -0.08 4.05
C VAL A 17 1.36 -0.75 5.06
N ARG A 18 0.19 -1.20 4.61
CA ARG A 18 -0.66 -2.14 5.33
C ARG A 18 -0.34 -3.55 4.88
N GLN A 19 -0.20 -4.50 5.80
CA GLN A 19 0.03 -5.90 5.47
C GLN A 19 -0.75 -6.84 6.41
N THR A 20 -1.22 -7.95 5.87
CA THR A 20 -1.92 -8.99 6.64
C THR A 20 -0.94 -10.04 7.16
N GLY A 21 -1.41 -10.91 8.07
CA GLY A 21 -0.60 -11.99 8.65
C GLY A 21 -0.65 -13.33 7.92
N GLY A 22 -1.36 -13.41 6.78
CA GLY A 22 -1.43 -14.64 5.98
C GLY A 22 -0.05 -15.07 5.47
N GLN A 23 0.12 -16.37 5.23
CA GLN A 23 1.44 -16.96 4.95
C GLN A 23 1.50 -17.67 3.60
N GLU A 24 0.39 -17.76 2.85
CA GLU A 24 0.42 -18.22 1.46
C GLU A 24 1.00 -17.13 0.53
N THR A 25 0.81 -17.30 -0.77
CA THR A 25 1.31 -16.40 -1.82
C THR A 25 1.11 -14.92 -1.46
N THR A 26 2.17 -14.13 -1.62
CA THR A 26 2.11 -12.69 -1.40
C THR A 26 1.36 -12.02 -2.54
N VAL A 27 0.40 -11.14 -2.19
CA VAL A 27 -0.40 -10.38 -3.15
C VAL A 27 -0.22 -8.90 -2.86
N MET A 28 0.21 -8.14 -3.87
CA MET A 28 0.32 -6.68 -3.77
C MET A 28 -0.89 -6.00 -4.40
N LEU A 29 -1.55 -5.13 -3.63
CA LEU A 29 -2.69 -4.35 -4.09
C LEU A 29 -2.31 -2.88 -4.22
N ILE A 30 -2.38 -2.34 -5.44
CA ILE A 30 -2.04 -0.96 -5.76
C ILE A 30 -3.34 -0.18 -5.97
N HIS A 31 -3.54 0.89 -5.20
CA HIS A 31 -4.76 1.70 -5.30
C HIS A 31 -4.75 2.59 -6.55
N GLY A 32 -5.93 3.07 -6.95
CA GLY A 32 -6.09 3.99 -8.07
C GLY A 32 -5.81 5.46 -7.72
N ASN A 33 -6.01 6.34 -8.69
CA ASN A 33 -5.81 7.79 -8.56
C ASN A 33 -6.56 8.38 -7.35
N SER A 34 -5.90 9.27 -6.60
CA SER A 34 -6.47 10.04 -5.49
C SER A 34 -7.07 9.18 -4.38
N SER A 35 -6.55 7.96 -4.22
CA SER A 35 -7.01 6.96 -3.27
C SER A 35 -5.95 6.61 -2.23
N SER A 36 -6.16 5.53 -1.47
CA SER A 36 -5.17 4.95 -0.57
C SER A 36 -5.44 3.46 -0.41
N SER A 37 -4.50 2.71 0.19
CA SER A 37 -4.68 1.30 0.54
C SER A 37 -5.89 1.02 1.45
N ALA A 38 -6.50 2.04 2.06
CA ALA A 38 -7.76 1.89 2.81
C ALA A 38 -8.94 1.41 1.94
N VAL A 39 -8.88 1.57 0.61
CA VAL A 39 -9.91 1.01 -0.27
C VAL A 39 -9.93 -0.52 -0.28
N PHE A 40 -8.82 -1.15 0.08
CA PHE A 40 -8.70 -2.60 0.14
C PHE A 40 -9.14 -3.20 1.47
N ARG A 41 -9.80 -2.44 2.37
CA ARG A 41 -10.26 -2.95 3.67
C ARG A 41 -11.03 -4.28 3.54
N ASN A 42 -11.87 -4.41 2.51
CA ASN A 42 -12.67 -5.60 2.29
C ASN A 42 -11.80 -6.81 1.93
N GLN A 43 -10.68 -6.62 1.23
CA GLN A 43 -9.73 -7.71 0.94
C GLN A 43 -8.89 -8.04 2.17
N LEU A 44 -8.36 -7.01 2.85
CA LEU A 44 -7.49 -7.13 4.01
C LEU A 44 -8.20 -7.78 5.22
N GLU A 45 -9.49 -7.49 5.41
CA GLU A 45 -10.30 -7.98 6.55
C GLU A 45 -11.15 -9.21 6.18
N SER A 46 -11.04 -9.72 4.95
CA SER A 46 -11.71 -10.95 4.51
C SER A 46 -10.85 -12.19 4.75
N PRO A 47 -11.40 -13.41 4.64
CA PRO A 47 -10.60 -14.65 4.67
C PRO A 47 -9.41 -14.67 3.70
N LEU A 48 -9.40 -13.82 2.68
CA LEU A 48 -8.22 -13.62 1.82
C LEU A 48 -7.02 -13.07 2.60
N GLY A 49 -7.22 -12.11 3.50
CA GLY A 49 -6.16 -11.54 4.34
C GLY A 49 -5.64 -12.49 5.42
N GLU A 50 -6.47 -13.44 5.87
CA GLU A 50 -6.06 -14.55 6.73
C GLU A 50 -5.18 -15.56 6.00
N ARG A 51 -5.51 -15.83 4.74
CA ARG A 51 -4.86 -16.87 3.95
C ARG A 51 -3.59 -16.38 3.26
N TYR A 52 -3.70 -15.30 2.50
CA TYR A 52 -2.63 -14.73 1.69
C TYR A 52 -1.91 -13.61 2.44
N HIS A 53 -0.62 -13.47 2.19
CA HIS A 53 0.14 -12.32 2.65
C HIS A 53 -0.18 -11.11 1.75
N ILE A 54 -1.21 -10.34 2.11
CA ILE A 54 -1.62 -9.17 1.33
C ILE A 54 -0.80 -7.97 1.78
N ILE A 55 -0.22 -7.25 0.82
CA ILE A 55 0.51 -6.00 1.03
C ILE A 55 -0.18 -4.89 0.23
N ALA A 56 -0.52 -3.80 0.90
CA ALA A 56 -1.17 -2.65 0.29
C ALA A 56 -0.44 -1.36 0.70
N PRO A 57 0.47 -0.84 -0.15
CA PRO A 57 1.12 0.44 0.07
C PRO A 57 0.21 1.62 -0.31
N ASP A 58 0.44 2.77 0.31
CA ASP A 58 -0.01 4.06 -0.19
C ASP A 58 1.06 4.63 -1.13
N LEU A 59 0.71 5.00 -2.36
CA LEU A 59 1.64 5.62 -3.31
C LEU A 59 2.20 6.94 -2.75
N PRO A 60 3.35 7.45 -3.24
CA PRO A 60 3.84 8.77 -2.81
C PRO A 60 2.74 9.84 -2.96
N GLY A 61 2.63 10.75 -1.99
CA GLY A 61 1.60 11.80 -1.94
C GLY A 61 0.17 11.31 -1.71
N HIS A 62 -0.03 10.04 -1.39
CA HIS A 62 -1.35 9.45 -1.15
C HIS A 62 -1.45 8.85 0.26
N GLY A 63 -2.67 8.81 0.79
CA GLY A 63 -2.99 8.16 2.05
C GLY A 63 -2.11 8.64 3.21
N ALA A 64 -1.44 7.69 3.87
CA ALA A 64 -0.51 7.96 4.98
C ALA A 64 0.97 8.00 4.54
N SER A 65 1.25 7.92 3.23
CA SER A 65 2.59 8.17 2.70
C SER A 65 2.90 9.66 2.71
N GLY A 66 4.18 10.00 2.80
CA GLY A 66 4.62 11.36 2.54
C GLY A 66 4.57 11.68 1.04
N ASP A 67 4.66 12.96 0.72
CA ASP A 67 4.86 13.41 -0.66
C ASP A 67 6.16 12.84 -1.25
N ALA A 68 6.21 12.75 -2.58
CA ALA A 68 7.39 12.35 -3.31
C ALA A 68 8.58 13.27 -2.99
N ILE A 69 9.76 12.70 -2.76
CA ILE A 69 11.03 13.45 -2.63
C ILE A 69 11.30 14.25 -3.92
N ASP A 70 11.04 13.61 -5.06
CA ASP A 70 11.14 14.18 -6.40
C ASP A 70 9.81 13.94 -7.13
N PRO A 71 8.91 14.95 -7.19
CA PRO A 71 7.63 14.85 -7.86
C PRO A 71 7.73 14.52 -9.35
N GLU A 72 8.67 15.11 -10.09
CA GLU A 72 8.83 14.90 -11.53
C GLU A 72 9.23 13.45 -11.85
N ARG A 73 10.00 12.82 -10.96
CA ARG A 73 10.37 11.40 -11.08
C ARG A 73 9.23 10.45 -10.69
N SER A 74 8.40 10.82 -9.72
CA SER A 74 7.50 9.87 -9.02
C SER A 74 6.04 9.99 -9.45
N TYR A 75 5.61 11.17 -9.89
CA TYR A 75 4.25 11.43 -10.34
C TYR A 75 4.20 11.48 -11.87
N SER A 76 4.37 10.32 -12.49
CA SER A 76 4.12 10.18 -13.92
C SER A 76 2.70 9.66 -14.16
N MET A 77 1.99 10.32 -15.07
CA MET A 77 0.81 9.74 -15.71
C MET A 77 1.25 9.34 -17.11
N GLU A 78 1.66 8.08 -17.26
CA GLU A 78 1.82 7.50 -18.59
C GLU A 78 0.51 6.83 -18.98
N GLY A 79 -0.15 7.38 -19.99
CA GLY A 79 -1.44 6.95 -20.53
C GLY A 79 -1.89 7.84 -21.67
#